data_AF-A0A661EJF9-F1
#
_entry.id   AF-A0A661EJF9-F1
#
_cell.length_a   1.000
_cell.length_b   1.000
_cell.length_c   1.000
_cell.angle_alpha   90.00
_cell.angle_beta   90.00
_cell.angle_gamma   90.00
#
_symmetry.space_group_name_H-M   'P 1'
#
loop_
_entity.id
_entity.type
_entity.pdbx_description
1 polymer ?
#
loop_
_entity_poly.entity_id
_entity_poly.type
_entity_poly.pdbx_seq_one_letter_code
_entity_poly.pdbx_strand_id
1 'polypeptide(L)'
;MSSEWTQQKITEQTIRIMAQGATAMRTLVDAYVEKRTQQADVNWVAIQMAREYGATCFYGDIARLAIRDGMNGRDSDSFTHIIKEEIDHYRSYQILLNLTIGKETPLPDDDYFHYLNIRFTPDGVAFFPGSEEIVAEKWPEHHRFITLWMKNYNTLPSWTSKMLMTQGEGGSCGWHWCLANVPQTDDFLKGTAKLEKVVVEDELYHGPEEIRVLAANYDSDNALPMEEMFEIAREMRYLDIRERNEQFLHPLSEAELEEIRELIFSDTLEPADIYDKVA
;
A
#
# COMPACT_ATOMS: atom_id res chain seq x y z
N MET A 1 -32.52 -15.84 -5.55
CA MET A 1 -32.32 -14.80 -4.51
C MET A 1 -31.56 -13.70 -5.21
N SER A 2 -32.13 -12.50 -5.33
CA SER A 2 -31.62 -11.44 -6.20
C SER A 2 -30.28 -10.91 -5.69
N SER A 3 -29.31 -10.75 -6.58
CA SER A 3 -28.02 -10.08 -6.36
C SER A 3 -28.25 -8.65 -5.89
N GLU A 4 -28.15 -8.40 -4.58
CA GLU A 4 -28.53 -7.11 -3.95
C GLU A 4 -27.46 -6.01 -4.09
N TRP A 5 -26.30 -6.37 -4.65
CA TRP A 5 -25.16 -5.48 -4.89
C TRP A 5 -25.09 -5.04 -6.34
N THR A 6 -25.18 -3.73 -6.55
CA THR A 6 -24.96 -3.07 -7.85
C THR A 6 -23.50 -2.63 -7.95
N GLN A 7 -22.98 -2.51 -9.18
CA GLN A 7 -21.67 -1.89 -9.45
C GLN A 7 -21.47 -0.59 -8.64
N GLN A 8 -22.43 0.33 -8.69
CA GLN A 8 -22.34 1.62 -7.99
C GLN A 8 -22.11 1.44 -6.48
N LYS A 9 -22.96 0.66 -5.79
CA LYS A 9 -22.80 0.36 -4.36
C LYS A 9 -21.46 -0.27 -4.01
N ILE A 10 -20.96 -1.21 -4.83
CA ILE A 10 -19.66 -1.86 -4.60
C ILE A 10 -18.55 -0.80 -4.68
N THR A 11 -18.54 0.01 -5.75
CA THR A 11 -17.56 1.08 -5.93
C THR A 11 -17.61 2.09 -4.78
N GLU A 12 -18.80 2.60 -4.44
CA GLU A 12 -18.98 3.59 -3.37
C GLU A 12 -18.47 3.07 -2.02
N GLN A 13 -18.80 1.84 -1.65
CA GLN A 13 -18.38 1.26 -0.37
C GLN A 13 -16.88 0.98 -0.33
N THR A 14 -16.31 0.40 -1.40
CA THR A 14 -14.86 0.14 -1.46
C THR A 14 -14.06 1.44 -1.39
N ILE A 15 -14.44 2.48 -2.16
CA ILE A 15 -13.77 3.79 -2.13
C ILE A 15 -13.95 4.46 -0.77
N ARG A 16 -15.13 4.38 -0.15
CA ARG A 16 -15.37 4.91 1.20
C ARG A 16 -14.41 4.30 2.23
N ILE A 17 -14.23 2.98 2.22
CA ILE A 17 -13.30 2.29 3.13
C ILE A 17 -11.86 2.75 2.87
N MET A 18 -11.45 2.94 1.61
CA MET A 18 -10.13 3.50 1.28
C MET A 18 -9.97 4.93 1.80
N ALA A 19 -10.98 5.78 1.60
CA ALA A 19 -10.99 7.17 2.05
C ALA A 19 -10.90 7.29 3.58
N GLN A 20 -11.58 6.41 4.31
CA GLN A 20 -11.44 6.30 5.77
C GLN A 20 -10.02 5.89 6.17
N GLY A 21 -9.43 4.93 5.45
CA GLY A 21 -8.02 4.58 5.61
C GLY A 21 -7.10 5.80 5.46
N ALA A 22 -7.33 6.65 4.47
CA ALA A 22 -6.56 7.89 4.28
C ALA A 22 -6.75 8.88 5.44
N THR A 23 -7.96 9.02 5.99
CA THR A 23 -8.21 9.83 7.20
C THR A 23 -7.44 9.28 8.40
N ALA A 24 -7.42 7.96 8.60
CA ALA A 24 -6.64 7.35 9.68
C ALA A 24 -5.13 7.57 9.47
N MET A 25 -4.64 7.48 8.22
CA MET A 25 -3.25 7.76 7.87
C MET A 25 -2.87 9.21 8.19
N ARG A 26 -3.78 10.17 8.01
CA ARG A 26 -3.54 11.56 8.38
C ARG A 26 -3.22 11.69 9.86
N THR A 27 -4.00 11.05 10.73
CA THR A 27 -3.74 11.04 12.18
C THR A 27 -2.34 10.52 12.50
N LEU A 28 -1.92 9.42 11.86
CA LEU A 28 -0.58 8.87 12.02
C LEU A 28 0.51 9.82 11.54
N VAL A 29 0.35 10.40 10.33
CA VAL A 29 1.33 11.33 9.75
C VAL A 29 1.47 12.59 10.62
N ASP A 30 0.36 13.11 11.14
CA ASP A 30 0.38 14.27 12.02
C ASP A 30 1.14 13.97 13.33
N ALA A 31 0.92 12.79 13.92
CA ALA A 31 1.67 12.34 15.10
C ALA A 31 3.17 12.12 14.81
N TYR A 32 3.51 11.59 13.63
CA TYR A 32 4.90 11.47 13.19
C TYR A 32 5.56 12.84 13.06
N VAL A 33 4.90 13.81 12.43
CA VAL A 33 5.42 15.16 12.27
C VAL A 33 5.64 15.84 13.62
N GLU A 34 4.72 15.67 14.57
CA GLU A 34 4.84 16.23 15.93
C GLU A 34 6.01 15.62 16.71
N LYS A 35 6.19 14.30 16.60
CA LYS A 35 7.19 13.52 17.37
C LYS A 35 8.44 13.21 16.55
N ARG A 36 8.65 13.93 15.44
CA ARG A 36 9.62 13.59 14.40
C ARG A 36 11.05 13.54 14.92
N THR A 37 11.78 12.51 14.50
CA THR A 37 13.22 12.37 14.75
C THR A 37 13.93 12.02 13.45
N GLN A 38 15.22 12.38 13.36
CA GLN A 38 16.04 11.98 12.20
C GLN A 38 16.11 10.45 12.04
N GLN A 39 16.06 9.70 13.14
CA GLN A 39 16.05 8.24 13.07
C GLN A 39 14.78 7.72 12.40
N ALA A 40 13.62 8.29 12.75
CA ALA A 40 12.34 7.95 12.11
C ALA A 40 12.33 8.34 10.63
N ASP A 41 12.84 9.52 10.29
CA ASP A 41 13.02 9.97 8.90
C ASP A 41 13.80 8.95 8.07
N VAL A 42 14.97 8.53 8.58
CA VAL A 42 15.86 7.59 7.90
C VAL A 42 15.24 6.21 7.77
N ASN A 43 14.62 5.71 8.84
CA ASN A 43 13.97 4.40 8.84
C ASN A 43 12.84 4.36 7.80
N TRP A 44 11.96 5.35 7.81
CA TRP A 44 10.85 5.43 6.86
C TRP A 44 11.34 5.52 5.42
N VAL A 45 12.26 6.44 5.10
CA VAL A 45 12.74 6.61 3.71
C VAL A 45 13.53 5.39 3.23
N ALA A 46 14.33 4.76 4.11
CA ALA A 46 15.04 3.52 3.76
C ALA A 46 14.06 2.37 3.47
N ILE A 47 13.00 2.23 4.28
CA ILE A 47 11.94 1.25 4.03
C ILE A 47 11.21 1.54 2.73
N GLN A 48 10.78 2.78 2.46
CA GLN A 48 10.08 3.09 1.20
C GLN A 48 10.97 2.83 0.00
N MET A 49 12.24 3.28 0.03
CA MET A 49 13.20 2.96 -1.02
C MET A 49 13.29 1.45 -1.25
N ALA A 50 13.43 0.64 -0.20
CA ALA A 50 13.50 -0.81 -0.34
C ALA A 50 12.17 -1.43 -0.80
N ARG A 51 11.03 -0.85 -0.43
CA ARG A 51 9.69 -1.24 -0.89
C ARG A 51 9.57 -1.07 -2.40
N GLU A 52 10.06 0.02 -2.98
CA GLU A 52 10.04 0.23 -4.44
C GLU A 52 10.98 -0.71 -5.21
N TYR A 53 12.08 -1.11 -4.58
CA TYR A 53 12.91 -2.20 -5.11
C TYR A 53 12.15 -3.54 -5.12
N GLY A 54 11.44 -3.85 -4.02
CA GLY A 54 10.53 -4.98 -3.94
C GLY A 54 9.42 -4.90 -4.99
N ALA A 55 8.87 -3.70 -5.20
CA ALA A 55 7.85 -3.38 -6.20
C ALA A 55 8.30 -3.78 -7.61
N THR A 56 9.49 -3.29 -7.99
CA THR A 56 10.17 -3.61 -9.24
C THR A 56 10.31 -5.14 -9.43
N CYS A 57 10.68 -5.87 -8.38
CA CYS A 57 10.88 -7.32 -8.45
C CYS A 57 9.55 -8.07 -8.61
N PHE A 58 8.53 -7.72 -7.82
CA PHE A 58 7.24 -8.41 -7.87
C PHE A 58 6.53 -8.18 -9.21
N TYR A 59 6.51 -6.95 -9.74
CA TYR A 59 5.91 -6.68 -11.06
C TYR A 59 6.67 -7.42 -12.17
N GLY A 60 7.99 -7.59 -12.00
CA GLY A 60 8.78 -8.46 -12.86
C GLY A 60 8.31 -9.92 -12.86
N ASP A 61 7.93 -10.47 -11.71
CA ASP A 61 7.37 -11.82 -11.62
C ASP A 61 5.97 -11.92 -12.24
N ILE A 62 5.09 -10.96 -11.95
CA ILE A 62 3.74 -10.90 -12.56
C ILE A 62 3.85 -10.83 -14.09
N ALA A 63 4.74 -9.99 -14.63
CA ALA A 63 4.96 -9.89 -16.06
C ALA A 63 5.42 -11.23 -16.67
N ARG A 64 6.33 -11.95 -16.01
CA ARG A 64 6.79 -13.29 -16.46
C ARG A 64 5.65 -14.31 -16.47
N LEU A 65 4.79 -14.30 -15.45
CA LEU A 65 3.62 -15.18 -15.39
C LEU A 65 2.63 -14.86 -16.51
N ALA A 66 2.31 -13.57 -16.72
CA ALA A 66 1.41 -13.15 -17.78
C ALA A 66 1.93 -13.53 -19.18
N ILE A 67 3.24 -13.37 -19.42
CA ILE A 67 3.90 -13.79 -20.67
C ILE A 67 3.77 -15.31 -20.86
N ARG A 68 4.03 -16.09 -19.80
CA ARG A 68 3.86 -17.54 -19.84
C ARG A 68 2.43 -17.95 -20.19
N ASP A 69 1.44 -17.18 -19.73
CA ASP A 69 0.01 -17.43 -19.97
C ASP A 69 -0.49 -16.89 -21.32
N GLY A 70 0.43 -16.38 -22.17
CA GLY A 70 0.14 -16.01 -23.55
C GLY A 70 -0.14 -14.54 -23.78
N MET A 71 0.24 -13.65 -22.85
CA MET A 71 0.22 -12.21 -23.06
C MET A 71 0.97 -11.81 -24.34
N ASN A 72 0.35 -10.94 -25.14
CA ASN A 72 0.98 -10.45 -26.36
C ASN A 72 1.96 -9.29 -26.05
N GLY A 73 2.87 -9.01 -27.00
CA GLY A 73 3.91 -7.99 -26.79
C GLY A 73 3.39 -6.58 -26.52
N ARG A 74 2.24 -6.17 -27.08
CA ARG A 74 1.67 -4.83 -26.82
C ARG A 74 1.12 -4.72 -25.41
N ASP A 75 0.49 -5.79 -24.92
CA ASP A 75 -0.02 -5.83 -23.56
C ASP A 75 1.13 -5.85 -22.53
N SER A 76 2.31 -6.35 -22.91
CA SER A 76 3.49 -6.33 -22.05
C SER A 76 4.12 -4.94 -21.86
N ASP A 77 3.76 -3.95 -22.70
CA ASP A 77 4.24 -2.58 -22.56
C ASP A 77 3.75 -1.95 -21.25
N SER A 78 2.57 -2.32 -20.75
CA SER A 78 2.04 -1.81 -19.48
C SER A 78 2.89 -2.22 -18.28
N PHE A 79 3.31 -3.50 -18.20
CA PHE A 79 4.22 -3.95 -17.15
C PHE A 79 5.58 -3.26 -17.22
N THR A 80 6.09 -3.02 -18.44
CA THR A 80 7.34 -2.28 -18.61
C THR A 80 7.20 -0.83 -18.13
N HIS A 81 6.03 -0.23 -18.30
CA HIS A 81 5.75 1.12 -17.82
C HIS A 81 5.71 1.17 -16.28
N ILE A 82 4.96 0.27 -15.65
CA ILE A 82 4.85 0.16 -14.19
C ILE A 82 6.23 -0.08 -13.57
N ILE A 83 7.02 -1.01 -14.11
CA ILE A 83 8.38 -1.29 -13.62
C ILE A 83 9.29 -0.04 -13.72
N LYS A 84 9.10 0.82 -14.73
CA LYS A 84 9.87 2.07 -14.83
C LYS A 84 9.44 3.08 -13.76
N GLU A 85 8.15 3.19 -13.49
CA GLU A 85 7.61 4.06 -12.43
C GLU A 85 8.21 3.68 -11.08
N GLU A 86 8.22 2.38 -10.73
CA GLU A 86 8.81 1.93 -9.45
C GLU A 86 10.33 2.16 -9.37
N ILE A 87 11.04 2.07 -10.51
CA ILE A 87 12.46 2.43 -10.56
C ILE A 87 12.64 3.94 -10.30
N ASP A 88 11.76 4.79 -10.83
CA ASP A 88 11.83 6.23 -10.62
C ASP A 88 11.42 6.61 -9.18
N HIS A 89 10.47 5.91 -8.57
CA HIS A 89 10.13 6.02 -7.15
C HIS A 89 11.32 5.61 -6.27
N TYR A 90 11.92 4.44 -6.51
CA TYR A 90 13.13 3.97 -5.83
C TYR A 90 14.23 5.03 -5.84
N ARG A 91 14.52 5.59 -7.03
CA ARG A 91 15.55 6.62 -7.20
C ARG A 91 15.21 7.90 -6.45
N SER A 92 13.94 8.29 -6.42
CA SER A 92 13.47 9.47 -5.71
C SER A 92 13.66 9.32 -4.20
N TYR A 93 13.27 8.18 -3.62
CA TYR A 93 13.51 7.90 -2.20
C TYR A 93 15.01 7.79 -1.89
N GLN A 94 15.80 7.17 -2.77
CA GLN A 94 17.26 7.13 -2.62
C GLN A 94 17.87 8.53 -2.61
N ILE A 95 17.40 9.45 -3.45
CA ILE A 95 17.86 10.86 -3.44
C ILE A 95 17.50 11.52 -2.12
N LEU A 96 16.26 11.38 -1.63
CA LEU A 96 15.84 11.94 -0.35
C LEU A 96 16.67 11.38 0.81
N LEU A 97 16.91 10.07 0.81
CA LEU A 97 17.76 9.40 1.80
C LEU A 97 19.18 9.97 1.77
N ASN A 98 19.80 10.06 0.59
CA ASN A 98 21.14 10.61 0.42
C ASN A 98 21.25 12.07 0.89
N LEU A 99 20.19 12.86 0.74
CA LEU A 99 20.12 14.22 1.28
C LEU A 99 20.00 14.23 2.81
N THR A 100 19.42 13.17 3.40
CA THR A 100 19.17 13.03 4.84
C THR A 100 20.39 12.52 5.61
N ILE A 101 21.09 11.51 5.08
CA ILE A 101 22.23 10.85 5.76
C ILE A 101 23.58 11.13 5.11
N GLY A 102 23.59 11.75 3.92
CA GLY A 102 24.78 11.96 3.11
C GLY A 102 24.99 10.83 2.10
N LYS A 103 25.33 11.21 0.85
CA LYS A 103 25.42 10.28 -0.30
C LYS A 103 26.40 9.11 -0.13
N GLU A 104 27.47 9.32 0.61
CA GLU A 104 28.51 8.30 0.83
C GLU A 104 28.27 7.50 2.12
N THR A 105 27.20 7.81 2.85
CA THR A 105 26.83 7.10 4.07
C THR A 105 26.08 5.82 3.68
N PRO A 106 26.56 4.63 4.11
CA PRO A 106 25.87 3.39 3.83
C PRO A 106 24.50 3.37 4.51
N LEU A 107 23.60 2.52 4.00
CA LEU A 107 22.35 2.23 4.70
C LEU A 107 22.66 1.73 6.12
N PRO A 108 21.80 2.06 7.12
CA PRO A 108 21.97 1.56 8.47
C PRO A 108 21.95 0.02 8.56
N ASP A 109 21.23 -0.62 7.63
CA ASP A 109 20.95 -2.05 7.62
C ASP A 109 20.68 -2.49 6.17
N ASP A 110 21.22 -3.64 5.74
CA ASP A 110 20.89 -4.19 4.42
C ASP A 110 19.54 -4.92 4.44
N ASP A 111 19.04 -5.27 5.63
CA ASP A 111 17.81 -6.04 5.77
C ASP A 111 16.56 -5.28 5.31
N TYR A 112 16.64 -3.96 5.08
CA TYR A 112 15.53 -3.20 4.49
C TYR A 112 15.06 -3.82 3.16
N PHE A 113 15.97 -4.42 2.37
CA PHE A 113 15.60 -5.10 1.13
C PHE A 113 14.79 -6.39 1.33
N HIS A 114 14.66 -6.90 2.56
CA HIS A 114 13.74 -7.98 2.90
C HIS A 114 12.31 -7.49 3.13
N TYR A 115 12.10 -6.19 3.42
CA TYR A 115 10.81 -5.62 3.82
C TYR A 115 9.67 -6.07 2.90
N LEU A 116 9.73 -5.74 1.61
CA LEU A 116 8.80 -6.22 0.58
C LEU A 116 9.49 -7.22 -0.36
N ASN A 117 10.04 -8.30 0.17
CA ASN A 117 10.71 -9.32 -0.65
C ASN A 117 9.83 -10.57 -0.85
N ILE A 118 8.80 -10.39 -1.67
CA ILE A 118 7.85 -11.44 -2.06
C ILE A 118 8.03 -11.82 -3.53
N ARG A 119 7.61 -13.03 -3.89
CA ARG A 119 7.64 -13.55 -5.26
C ARG A 119 6.28 -14.05 -5.70
N PHE A 120 5.98 -13.84 -6.97
CA PHE A 120 4.80 -14.43 -7.62
C PHE A 120 5.24 -15.65 -8.42
N THR A 121 4.58 -16.77 -8.16
CA THR A 121 4.84 -18.05 -8.82
C THR A 121 3.54 -18.63 -9.36
N PRO A 122 3.60 -19.67 -10.21
CA PRO A 122 2.39 -20.37 -10.64
C PRO A 122 1.60 -20.99 -9.47
N ASP A 123 2.26 -21.24 -8.34
CA ASP A 123 1.64 -21.84 -7.14
C ASP A 123 1.09 -20.77 -6.17
N GLY A 124 1.19 -19.49 -6.52
CA GLY A 124 0.76 -18.36 -5.69
C GLY A 124 1.90 -17.43 -5.29
N VAL A 125 1.63 -16.59 -4.28
CA VAL A 125 2.56 -15.62 -3.69
C VAL A 125 3.15 -16.14 -2.39
N ALA A 126 4.45 -15.93 -2.20
CA ALA A 126 5.15 -16.23 -0.96
C ALA A 126 6.35 -15.29 -0.77
N PHE A 127 6.93 -15.26 0.42
CA PHE A 127 8.23 -14.64 0.63
C PHE A 127 9.32 -15.31 -0.22
N PHE A 128 10.35 -14.52 -0.58
CA PHE A 128 11.61 -15.11 -1.01
C PHE A 128 12.26 -15.87 0.16
N PRO A 129 12.92 -17.02 -0.10
CA PRO A 129 13.55 -17.82 0.96
C PRO A 129 14.46 -16.99 1.87
N GLY A 130 14.25 -17.10 3.18
CA GLY A 130 14.99 -16.37 4.21
C GLY A 130 14.52 -14.96 4.51
N SER A 131 13.52 -14.42 3.78
CA SER A 131 12.99 -13.08 4.05
C SER A 131 11.93 -13.06 5.14
N GLU A 132 11.11 -14.12 5.23
CA GLU A 132 9.99 -14.20 6.18
C GLU A 132 10.48 -14.05 7.63
N GLU A 133 11.53 -14.78 8.00
CA GLU A 133 12.06 -14.77 9.36
C GLU A 133 12.63 -13.40 9.74
N ILE A 134 13.32 -12.73 8.80
CA ILE A 134 13.87 -11.39 8.98
C ILE A 134 12.74 -10.37 9.16
N VAL A 135 11.72 -10.43 8.31
CA VAL A 135 10.57 -9.52 8.37
C VAL A 135 9.77 -9.73 9.66
N ALA A 136 9.53 -10.98 10.06
CA ALA A 136 8.82 -11.30 11.29
C ALA A 136 9.55 -10.82 12.55
N GLU A 137 10.88 -10.82 12.55
CA GLU A 137 11.70 -10.32 13.67
C GLU A 137 11.76 -8.79 13.70
N LYS A 138 12.04 -8.14 12.56
CA LYS A 138 12.34 -6.70 12.50
C LYS A 138 11.10 -5.82 12.34
N TRP A 139 10.11 -6.31 11.61
CA TRP A 139 8.90 -5.57 11.24
C TRP A 139 7.66 -6.44 11.45
N PRO A 140 7.35 -6.84 12.71
CA PRO A 140 6.24 -7.73 13.01
C PRO A 140 4.86 -7.20 12.55
N GLU A 141 4.65 -5.88 12.53
CA GLU A 141 3.39 -5.31 12.04
C GLU A 141 3.30 -5.43 10.51
N HIS A 142 4.40 -5.13 9.80
CA HIS A 142 4.47 -5.39 8.36
C HIS A 142 4.29 -6.89 8.05
N HIS A 143 4.95 -7.77 8.79
CA HIS A 143 4.82 -9.22 8.64
C HIS A 143 3.35 -9.66 8.73
N ARG A 144 2.61 -9.11 9.70
CA ARG A 144 1.18 -9.40 9.87
C ARG A 144 0.36 -8.89 8.67
N PHE A 145 0.61 -7.67 8.21
CA PHE A 145 -0.06 -7.10 7.03
C PHE A 145 0.20 -7.95 5.78
N ILE A 146 1.47 -8.19 5.43
CA ILE A 146 1.84 -8.87 4.19
C ILE A 146 1.43 -10.34 4.21
N THR A 147 1.44 -11.00 5.38
CA THR A 147 0.92 -12.38 5.52
C THR A 147 -0.58 -12.45 5.25
N LEU A 148 -1.36 -11.49 5.76
CA LEU A 148 -2.79 -11.40 5.42
C LEU A 148 -2.98 -11.14 3.94
N TRP A 149 -2.22 -10.20 3.37
CA TRP A 149 -2.26 -9.87 1.95
C TRP A 149 -2.01 -11.11 1.07
N MET A 150 -0.94 -11.87 1.35
CA MET A 150 -0.60 -13.10 0.61
C MET A 150 -1.63 -14.20 0.82
N LYS A 151 -2.15 -14.36 2.04
CA LYS A 151 -3.23 -15.31 2.32
C LYS A 151 -4.47 -14.97 1.50
N ASN A 152 -4.85 -13.70 1.43
CA ASN A 152 -5.99 -13.24 0.64
C ASN A 152 -5.77 -13.55 -0.84
N TYR A 153 -4.58 -13.25 -1.36
CA TYR A 153 -4.22 -13.56 -2.74
C TYR A 153 -4.36 -15.04 -3.08
N ASN A 154 -3.81 -15.90 -2.21
CA ASN A 154 -3.68 -17.35 -2.48
C ASN A 154 -4.96 -18.15 -2.23
N THR A 155 -5.86 -17.67 -1.36
CA THR A 155 -6.94 -18.53 -0.84
C THR A 155 -8.35 -18.04 -1.13
N LEU A 156 -8.53 -16.75 -1.45
CA LEU A 156 -9.85 -16.19 -1.71
C LEU A 156 -10.29 -16.42 -3.16
N PRO A 157 -11.62 -16.40 -3.42
CA PRO A 157 -12.14 -16.37 -4.78
C PRO A 157 -11.50 -15.25 -5.60
N SER A 158 -11.23 -15.52 -6.87
CA SER A 158 -10.36 -14.67 -7.69
C SER A 158 -10.87 -13.23 -7.85
N TRP A 159 -12.19 -13.02 -7.90
CA TRP A 159 -12.75 -11.67 -7.97
C TRP A 159 -12.52 -10.92 -6.65
N THR A 160 -12.78 -11.57 -5.50
CA THR A 160 -12.58 -10.97 -4.17
C THR A 160 -11.11 -10.67 -3.91
N SER A 161 -10.21 -11.59 -4.26
CA SER A 161 -8.77 -11.39 -4.19
C SER A 161 -8.37 -10.13 -4.97
N LYS A 162 -8.72 -10.03 -6.26
CA LYS A 162 -8.41 -8.86 -7.10
C LYS A 162 -8.96 -7.56 -6.53
N MET A 163 -10.21 -7.55 -6.07
CA MET A 163 -10.82 -6.37 -5.45
C MET A 163 -10.05 -5.91 -4.21
N LEU A 164 -9.66 -6.84 -3.33
CA LEU A 164 -8.90 -6.52 -2.12
C LEU A 164 -7.45 -6.08 -2.42
N MET A 165 -6.80 -6.65 -3.44
CA MET A 165 -5.45 -6.21 -3.84
C MET A 165 -5.49 -4.80 -4.42
N THR A 166 -6.44 -4.52 -5.31
CA THR A 166 -6.65 -3.18 -5.91
C THR A 166 -6.99 -2.14 -4.83
N GLN A 167 -7.82 -2.53 -3.86
CA GLN A 167 -8.10 -1.71 -2.67
C GLN A 167 -6.83 -1.45 -1.85
N GLY A 168 -5.95 -2.45 -1.75
CA GLY A 168 -4.65 -2.38 -1.09
C GLY A 168 -3.73 -1.32 -1.71
N GLU A 169 -3.57 -1.38 -3.03
CA GLU A 169 -2.80 -0.42 -3.83
C GLU A 169 -3.40 0.98 -3.76
N GLY A 170 -4.70 1.11 -4.09
CA GLY A 170 -5.40 2.39 -4.02
C GLY A 170 -5.39 2.99 -2.61
N GLY A 171 -5.44 2.18 -1.57
CA GLY A 171 -5.33 2.63 -0.19
C GLY A 171 -3.92 3.14 0.18
N SER A 172 -2.87 2.62 -0.44
CA SER A 172 -1.50 3.17 -0.32
C SER A 172 -1.41 4.58 -0.89
N CYS A 173 -2.18 4.92 -1.93
CA CYS A 173 -2.29 6.31 -2.43
C CYS A 173 -2.70 7.30 -1.32
N GLY A 174 -3.59 6.88 -0.40
CA GLY A 174 -4.01 7.71 0.74
C GLY A 174 -2.86 8.06 1.69
N TRP A 175 -1.91 7.14 1.87
CA TRP A 175 -0.69 7.38 2.62
C TRP A 175 0.22 8.39 1.93
N HIS A 176 0.51 8.19 0.65
CA HIS A 176 1.34 9.10 -0.16
C HIS A 176 0.73 10.50 -0.18
N TRP A 177 -0.60 10.62 -0.28
CA TRP A 177 -1.29 11.91 -0.20
C TRP A 177 -1.17 12.57 1.17
N CYS A 178 -1.17 11.80 2.25
CA CYS A 178 -0.93 12.37 3.57
C CYS A 178 0.47 13.01 3.63
N LEU A 179 1.48 12.30 3.14
CA LEU A 179 2.85 12.77 3.07
C LEU A 179 3.08 13.92 2.08
N ALA A 180 2.39 13.93 0.93
CA ALA A 180 2.42 15.02 -0.05
C ALA A 180 1.95 16.37 0.53
N ASN A 181 1.20 16.33 1.64
CA ASN A 181 0.61 17.48 2.31
C ASN A 181 1.20 17.76 3.70
N VAL A 182 2.35 17.16 4.05
CA VAL A 182 3.05 17.49 5.31
C VAL A 182 3.48 18.95 5.35
N PRO A 183 3.60 19.55 6.54
CA PRO A 183 4.10 20.92 6.67
C PRO A 183 5.54 21.00 6.18
N GLN A 184 5.80 21.94 5.27
CA GLN A 184 7.10 22.11 4.61
C GLN A 184 8.07 22.96 5.46
N THR A 185 8.21 22.64 6.74
CA THR A 185 8.94 23.44 7.74
C THR A 185 10.46 23.35 7.61
N ASP A 186 10.97 22.31 6.97
CA ASP A 186 12.40 22.06 6.76
C ASP A 186 12.64 21.34 5.43
N ASP A 187 13.91 21.17 5.07
CA ASP A 187 14.30 20.68 3.76
C ASP A 187 13.97 19.20 3.55
N PHE A 188 13.94 18.40 4.63
CA PHE A 188 13.49 17.02 4.55
C PHE A 188 12.00 16.97 4.21
N LEU A 189 11.14 17.65 4.98
CA LEU A 189 9.70 17.63 4.74
C LEU A 189 9.30 18.31 3.42
N LYS A 190 10.05 19.31 2.95
CA LYS A 190 9.90 19.83 1.58
C LYS A 190 10.23 18.78 0.53
N GLY A 191 11.31 18.02 0.73
CA GLY A 191 11.72 16.92 -0.12
C GLY A 191 10.65 15.83 -0.18
N THR A 192 10.17 15.39 0.98
CA THR A 192 9.04 14.46 1.15
C THR A 192 7.81 14.95 0.39
N ALA A 193 7.31 16.15 0.70
CA ALA A 193 6.11 16.68 0.07
C ALA A 193 6.23 16.80 -1.47
N LYS A 194 7.44 17.07 -1.97
CA LYS A 194 7.70 17.15 -3.41
C LYS A 194 7.69 15.76 -4.06
N LEU A 195 8.40 14.80 -3.45
CA LEU A 195 8.48 13.42 -3.93
C LEU A 195 7.09 12.79 -3.98
N GLU A 196 6.37 12.88 -2.88
CA GLU A 196 5.10 12.19 -2.68
C GLU A 196 3.98 12.74 -3.55
N LYS A 197 4.08 14.00 -4.00
CA LYS A 197 3.15 14.54 -5.01
C LYS A 197 3.26 13.82 -6.35
N VAL A 198 4.48 13.44 -6.75
CA VAL A 198 4.69 12.69 -7.99
C VAL A 198 4.09 11.30 -7.85
N VAL A 199 4.41 10.61 -6.75
CA VAL A 199 3.86 9.27 -6.45
C VAL A 199 2.33 9.29 -6.43
N VAL A 200 1.70 10.28 -5.78
CA VAL A 200 0.24 10.41 -5.74
C VAL A 200 -0.37 10.62 -7.13
N GLU A 201 0.27 11.41 -7.99
CA GLU A 201 -0.24 11.66 -9.35
C GLU A 201 -0.29 10.36 -10.17
N ASP A 202 0.64 9.45 -9.95
CA ASP A 202 0.68 8.14 -10.60
C ASP A 202 -0.33 7.18 -9.92
N GLU A 203 -0.27 7.03 -8.59
CA GLU A 203 -1.08 6.09 -7.79
C GLU A 203 -2.60 6.36 -7.81
N LEU A 204 -3.02 7.61 -8.05
CA LEU A 204 -4.44 7.97 -8.10
C LEU A 204 -5.21 7.28 -9.23
N TYR A 205 -4.52 6.84 -10.28
CA TYR A 205 -5.14 6.16 -11.41
C TYR A 205 -5.23 4.64 -11.22
N HIS A 206 -4.31 4.03 -10.45
CA HIS A 206 -4.22 2.58 -10.32
C HIS A 206 -5.32 1.97 -9.42
N GLY A 207 -5.81 2.69 -8.42
CA GLY A 207 -6.84 2.16 -7.49
C GLY A 207 -8.30 2.36 -7.95
N PRO A 208 -8.83 3.59 -7.90
CA PRO A 208 -10.27 3.85 -8.10
C PRO A 208 -10.83 3.39 -9.45
N GLU A 209 -10.08 3.53 -10.54
CA GLU A 209 -10.56 3.14 -11.87
C GLU A 209 -10.64 1.61 -12.00
N GLU A 210 -9.61 0.89 -11.55
CA GLU A 210 -9.64 -0.58 -11.55
C GLU A 210 -10.75 -1.13 -10.64
N ILE A 211 -11.04 -0.47 -9.51
CA ILE A 211 -12.20 -0.81 -8.66
C ILE A 211 -13.51 -0.69 -9.43
N ARG A 212 -13.70 0.33 -10.26
CA ARG A 212 -14.91 0.46 -11.09
C ARG A 212 -15.01 -0.67 -12.11
N VAL A 213 -13.90 -1.01 -12.76
CA VAL A 213 -13.82 -2.10 -13.75
C VAL A 213 -14.16 -3.43 -13.07
N LEU A 214 -13.59 -3.70 -11.90
CA LEU A 214 -13.88 -4.91 -11.13
C LEU A 214 -15.33 -4.95 -10.64
N ALA A 215 -15.88 -3.82 -10.17
CA ALA A 215 -17.27 -3.72 -9.74
C ALA A 215 -18.27 -3.93 -10.89
N ALA A 216 -17.94 -3.48 -12.11
CA ALA A 216 -18.75 -3.72 -13.30
C ALA A 216 -18.79 -5.21 -13.68
N ASN A 217 -17.72 -5.94 -13.35
CA ASN A 217 -17.56 -7.37 -13.60
C ASN A 217 -17.81 -8.21 -12.32
N TYR A 218 -18.66 -7.74 -11.41
CA TYR A 218 -19.00 -8.47 -10.19
C TYR A 218 -19.57 -9.85 -10.50
N ASP A 219 -18.91 -10.89 -9.98
CA ASP A 219 -19.28 -12.28 -10.11
C ASP A 219 -19.59 -12.87 -8.74
N SER A 220 -20.89 -13.02 -8.43
CA SER A 220 -21.34 -13.54 -7.13
C SER A 220 -20.99 -15.01 -6.90
N ASP A 221 -20.74 -15.79 -7.96
CA ASP A 221 -20.38 -17.21 -7.85
C ASP A 221 -18.89 -17.40 -7.54
N ASN A 222 -18.09 -16.34 -7.74
CA ASN A 222 -16.64 -16.30 -7.57
C ASN A 222 -16.23 -15.15 -6.63
N ALA A 223 -17.10 -14.81 -5.69
CA ALA A 223 -16.85 -13.80 -4.68
C ALA A 223 -17.33 -14.27 -3.30
N LEU A 224 -16.67 -13.77 -2.24
CA LEU A 224 -17.22 -13.83 -0.89
C LEU A 224 -18.51 -12.99 -0.79
N PRO A 225 -19.35 -13.24 0.22
CA PRO A 225 -20.36 -12.27 0.65
C PRO A 225 -19.73 -10.88 0.85
N MET A 226 -20.36 -9.82 0.33
CA MET A 226 -19.76 -8.47 0.35
C MET A 226 -19.44 -7.97 1.75
N GLU A 227 -20.29 -8.24 2.74
CA GLU A 227 -20.02 -7.84 4.13
C GLU A 227 -18.73 -8.48 4.66
N GLU A 228 -18.50 -9.76 4.35
CA GLU A 228 -17.25 -10.44 4.72
C GLU A 228 -16.05 -9.84 4.00
N MET A 229 -16.19 -9.50 2.71
CA MET A 229 -15.14 -8.79 1.97
C MET A 229 -14.83 -7.42 2.58
N PHE A 230 -15.85 -6.64 2.96
CA PHE A 230 -15.64 -5.31 3.53
C PHE A 230 -15.02 -5.37 4.93
N GLU A 231 -15.34 -6.37 5.75
CA GLU A 231 -14.63 -6.63 7.00
C GLU A 231 -13.15 -6.90 6.76
N ILE A 232 -12.80 -7.70 5.75
CA ILE A 232 -11.40 -7.94 5.38
C ILE A 232 -10.73 -6.65 4.89
N ALA A 233 -11.42 -5.85 4.07
CA ALA A 233 -10.90 -4.57 3.60
C ALA A 233 -10.61 -3.60 4.75
N ARG A 234 -11.47 -3.55 5.77
CA ARG A 234 -11.28 -2.75 7.00
C ARG A 234 -10.11 -3.24 7.84
N GLU A 235 -9.98 -4.55 8.03
CA GLU A 235 -8.80 -5.12 8.72
C GLU A 235 -7.51 -4.78 7.95
N MET A 236 -7.52 -4.87 6.61
CA MET A 236 -6.37 -4.47 5.80
C MET A 236 -6.02 -2.99 5.98
N ARG A 237 -7.01 -2.08 6.07
CA ARG A 237 -6.76 -0.66 6.37
C ARG A 237 -6.16 -0.45 7.75
N TYR A 238 -6.67 -1.15 8.76
CA TYR A 238 -6.12 -1.06 10.11
C TYR A 238 -4.68 -1.58 10.18
N LEU A 239 -4.39 -2.73 9.55
CA LEU A 239 -3.04 -3.28 9.51
C LEU A 239 -2.07 -2.38 8.72
N ASP A 240 -2.54 -1.72 7.66
CA ASP A 240 -1.74 -0.70 6.94
C ASP A 240 -1.32 0.42 7.92
N ILE A 241 -2.24 0.95 8.73
CA ILE A 241 -1.90 1.95 9.77
C ILE A 241 -0.84 1.42 10.73
N ARG A 242 -0.95 0.17 11.19
CA ARG A 242 0.03 -0.42 12.12
C ARG A 242 1.41 -0.55 11.49
N GLU A 243 1.52 -1.05 10.25
CA GLU A 243 2.82 -1.13 9.57
C GLU A 243 3.42 0.25 9.32
N ARG A 244 2.61 1.27 8.99
CA ARG A 244 3.12 2.64 8.81
C ARG A 244 3.56 3.26 10.14
N ASN A 245 2.86 2.96 11.23
CA ASN A 245 3.29 3.37 12.57
C ASN A 245 4.65 2.78 12.91
N GLU A 246 4.88 1.50 12.60
CA GLU A 246 6.19 0.84 12.73
C GLU A 246 7.28 1.48 11.85
N GLN A 247 6.96 1.85 10.60
CA GLN A 247 7.89 2.57 9.71
C GLN A 247 8.33 3.93 10.30
N PHE A 248 7.47 4.60 11.04
CA PHE A 248 7.79 5.85 11.75
C PHE A 248 8.37 5.66 13.15
N LEU A 249 8.70 4.42 13.54
CA LEU A 249 9.19 4.09 14.88
C LEU A 249 8.18 4.39 16.00
N HIS A 250 6.91 4.08 15.72
CA HIS A 250 5.77 4.08 16.65
C HIS A 250 5.42 5.45 17.27
N PRO A 251 5.10 6.49 16.47
CA PRO A 251 4.61 7.76 16.99
C PRO A 251 3.23 7.66 17.66
N LEU A 252 2.39 6.68 17.30
CA LEU A 252 1.13 6.36 17.98
C LEU A 252 1.31 5.23 18.98
N SER A 253 0.65 5.35 20.13
CA SER A 253 0.51 4.31 21.15
C SER A 253 -0.53 3.26 20.76
N GLU A 254 -0.50 2.10 21.43
CA GLU A 254 -1.51 1.04 21.23
C GLU A 254 -2.94 1.50 21.51
N ALA A 255 -3.13 2.43 22.46
CA ALA A 255 -4.47 2.97 22.74
C ALA A 255 -4.98 3.83 21.58
N GLU A 256 -4.12 4.67 20.99
CA GLU A 256 -4.46 5.49 19.82
C GLU A 256 -4.73 4.59 18.59
N LEU A 257 -3.98 3.49 18.43
CA LEU A 257 -4.21 2.53 17.35
C LEU A 257 -5.54 1.79 17.52
N GLU A 258 -5.92 1.39 18.73
CA GLU A 258 -7.21 0.75 18.96
C GLU A 258 -8.39 1.72 18.75
N GLU A 259 -8.25 3.00 19.11
CA GLU A 259 -9.25 4.02 18.78
C GLU A 259 -9.45 4.15 17.27
N ILE A 260 -8.36 4.21 16.49
CA ILE A 260 -8.43 4.20 15.01
C ILE A 260 -9.15 2.95 14.51
N ARG A 261 -8.84 1.78 15.08
CA ARG A 261 -9.48 0.52 14.72
C ARG A 261 -10.98 0.57 14.97
N GLU A 262 -11.41 1.00 16.14
CA GLU A 262 -12.83 1.12 16.50
C GLU A 262 -13.55 2.04 15.50
N LEU A 263 -12.95 3.17 15.12
CA LEU A 263 -13.52 4.12 14.17
C LEU A 263 -13.64 3.55 12.74
N ILE A 264 -12.65 2.77 12.29
CA ILE A 264 -12.68 2.09 10.98
C ILE A 264 -13.78 1.02 10.96
N PHE A 265 -13.84 0.16 11.98
CA PHE A 265 -14.78 -0.96 12.04
C PHE A 265 -16.22 -0.54 12.33
N SER A 266 -16.42 0.57 13.04
CA SER A 266 -17.75 1.15 13.25
C SER A 266 -18.24 2.03 12.10
N ASP A 267 -17.44 2.23 11.05
CA ASP A 267 -17.75 3.07 9.89
C ASP A 267 -18.10 4.53 10.25
N THR A 268 -17.55 5.04 11.37
CA THR A 268 -17.80 6.41 11.86
C THR A 268 -16.68 7.38 11.51
N LEU A 269 -15.56 6.91 10.97
CA LEU A 269 -14.49 7.79 10.51
C LEU A 269 -14.96 8.55 9.26
N GLU A 270 -14.78 9.87 9.25
CA GLU A 270 -15.12 10.68 8.07
C GLU A 270 -14.17 10.35 6.91
N PRO A 271 -14.68 10.06 5.70
CA PRO A 271 -13.84 9.75 4.55
C PRO A 271 -13.08 10.99 4.05
N ALA A 272 -11.81 10.83 3.68
CA ALA A 272 -11.04 11.88 3.00
C ALA A 272 -11.56 12.14 1.57
N ASP A 273 -11.37 13.36 1.08
CA ASP A 273 -11.83 13.83 -0.24
C ASP A 273 -10.85 13.52 -1.41
N ILE A 274 -9.75 12.81 -1.12
CA ILE A 274 -8.70 12.51 -2.09
C ILE A 274 -9.25 11.82 -3.35
N TYR A 275 -10.18 10.88 -3.16
CA TYR A 275 -10.72 10.09 -4.26
C TYR A 275 -11.88 10.80 -4.98
N ASP A 276 -12.43 11.90 -4.46
CA ASP A 276 -13.62 12.56 -5.03
C ASP A 276 -13.40 13.07 -6.47
N LYS A 277 -12.15 13.38 -6.84
CA LYS A 277 -11.80 13.85 -8.19
C LYS A 277 -11.71 12.71 -9.21
N VAL A 278 -11.55 11.49 -8.73
CA VAL A 278 -11.38 10.28 -9.54
C VAL A 278 -12.47 9.25 -9.23
N ALA A 279 -13.49 9.59 -8.42
CA ALA A 279 -14.67 8.80 -8.04
C ALA A 279 -15.91 9.13 -8.88
#